data_AF-A0A948BWE3-F1
#
_entry.id   AF-A0A948BWE3-F1
#
_cell.length_a   1.000
_cell.length_b   1.000
_cell.length_c   1.000
_cell.angle_alpha   90.00
_cell.angle_beta   90.00
_cell.angle_gamma   90.00
#
_symmetry.space_group_name_H-M   'P 1'
#
loop_
_entity.id
_entity.type
_entity.pdbx_description
1 polymer ?
#
loop_
_entity_poly.entity_id
_entity_poly.type
_entity_poly.pdbx_seq_one_letter_code
_entity_poly.pdbx_strand_id
1 'polypeptide(L)'
;MKKRERCIDFFDVLELPPDSTFPEVKKAYLLLKEIYSTESIVTMSVEEEFSEEQKQEILDEIEEAYHALTVMFNQEQETTVEDVSKLVAEIHEFDGAALKMVREKLRFSLDDVAMSTRVQQKHLLNIENNNYPALPVAVYTRGFVMNYAKFLSLDPEVVAQSYLEKFKKWSEENGS
;
A
#
# COMPACT_ATOMS: atom_id res chain seq x y z
N MET A 1 12.82 -26.83 -8.16
CA MET A 1 11.45 -27.16 -8.63
C MET A 1 10.42 -27.35 -7.50
N LYS A 2 10.72 -27.16 -6.20
CA LYS A 2 9.80 -27.45 -5.08
C LYS A 2 8.92 -26.30 -4.57
N LYS A 3 8.98 -25.11 -5.19
CA LYS A 3 8.24 -23.92 -4.69
C LYS A 3 6.78 -23.94 -5.17
N ARG A 4 6.52 -24.36 -6.42
CA ARG A 4 5.17 -24.39 -7.02
C ARG A 4 4.22 -25.40 -6.39
N GLU A 5 4.69 -26.61 -6.06
CA GLU A 5 3.87 -27.65 -5.41
C GLU A 5 3.39 -27.16 -4.05
N ARG A 6 4.32 -26.66 -3.22
CA ARG A 6 4.01 -26.12 -1.89
C ARG A 6 3.01 -24.96 -1.92
N CYS A 7 3.01 -24.16 -2.98
CA CYS A 7 2.05 -23.06 -3.16
C CYS A 7 0.63 -23.57 -3.36
N ILE A 8 0.46 -24.66 -4.13
CA ILE A 8 -0.84 -25.27 -4.39
C ILE A 8 -1.38 -25.85 -3.08
N ASP A 9 -0.51 -26.53 -2.32
CA ASP A 9 -0.87 -27.11 -1.02
C ASP A 9 -1.46 -26.07 -0.05
N PHE A 10 -0.95 -24.83 -0.01
CA PHE A 10 -1.50 -23.79 0.87
C PHE A 10 -2.87 -23.25 0.42
N PHE A 11 -3.16 -23.22 -0.88
CA PHE A 11 -4.51 -22.86 -1.36
C PHE A 11 -5.50 -23.97 -1.03
N ASP A 12 -5.08 -25.24 -1.13
CA ASP A 12 -5.90 -26.39 -0.78
C ASP A 12 -6.26 -26.39 0.72
N VAL A 13 -5.34 -26.02 1.61
CA VAL A 13 -5.59 -25.88 3.06
C VAL A 13 -6.65 -24.81 3.37
N LEU A 14 -6.73 -23.74 2.56
CA LEU A 14 -7.76 -22.71 2.70
C LEU A 14 -9.03 -23.00 1.87
N GLU A 15 -9.12 -24.17 1.24
CA GLU A 15 -10.19 -24.57 0.32
C GLU A 15 -10.41 -23.58 -0.85
N LEU A 16 -9.30 -23.02 -1.35
CA LEU A 16 -9.31 -22.02 -2.40
C LEU A 16 -8.71 -22.55 -3.71
N PRO A 17 -9.18 -22.08 -4.88
CA PRO A 17 -8.51 -22.37 -6.13
C PRO A 17 -7.18 -21.61 -6.23
N PRO A 18 -6.16 -22.14 -6.93
CA PRO A 18 -4.80 -21.58 -6.98
C PRO A 18 -4.67 -20.24 -7.70
N ASP A 19 -5.73 -19.77 -8.35
CA ASP A 19 -5.87 -18.47 -8.99
C ASP A 19 -6.57 -17.42 -8.10
N SER A 20 -6.88 -17.77 -6.85
CA SER A 20 -7.53 -16.86 -5.90
C SER A 20 -6.68 -15.63 -5.61
N THR A 21 -7.35 -14.51 -5.39
CA THR A 21 -6.74 -13.22 -5.06
C THR A 21 -6.45 -13.09 -3.56
N PHE A 22 -5.52 -12.20 -3.18
CA PHE A 22 -5.21 -11.97 -1.76
C PHE A 22 -6.43 -11.58 -0.89
N PRO A 23 -7.38 -10.74 -1.34
CA PRO A 23 -8.61 -10.48 -0.60
C PRO A 23 -9.46 -11.75 -0.35
N GLU A 24 -9.50 -12.69 -1.29
CA GLU A 24 -10.20 -13.97 -1.15
C GLU A 24 -9.49 -14.88 -0.15
N VAL A 25 -8.16 -14.94 -0.21
CA VAL A 25 -7.32 -15.63 0.78
C VAL A 25 -7.56 -15.11 2.20
N LYS A 26 -7.58 -13.79 2.38
CA LYS A 26 -7.88 -13.17 3.68
C LYS A 26 -9.29 -13.48 4.17
N LYS A 27 -10.27 -13.49 3.26
CA LYS A 27 -11.66 -13.82 3.60
C LYS A 27 -11.81 -15.28 4.04
N ALA A 28 -11.19 -16.22 3.32
CA ALA A 28 -11.20 -17.64 3.67
C ALA A 28 -10.53 -17.90 5.02
N TYR A 29 -9.35 -17.30 5.25
CA TYR A 29 -8.67 -17.38 6.55
C TYR A 29 -9.55 -16.95 7.72
N LEU A 30 -10.22 -15.79 7.60
CA LEU A 30 -11.08 -15.27 8.67
C LEU A 30 -12.29 -16.19 8.91
N LEU A 31 -12.89 -16.72 7.85
CA LEU A 31 -14.02 -17.64 7.95
C LEU A 31 -13.63 -18.96 8.63
N LEU A 32 -12.54 -19.57 8.19
CA LEU A 32 -12.06 -20.83 8.77
C LEU A 32 -11.63 -20.63 10.23
N LYS A 33 -10.90 -19.54 10.52
CA LYS A 33 -10.57 -19.19 11.90
C LYS A 33 -11.83 -19.00 12.76
N GLU A 34 -12.88 -18.39 12.24
CA GLU A 34 -14.15 -18.25 12.95
C GLU A 34 -14.84 -19.61 13.19
N ILE A 35 -14.82 -20.51 12.20
CA ILE A 35 -15.37 -21.87 12.31
C ILE A 35 -14.66 -22.69 13.39
N TYR A 36 -13.34 -22.52 13.55
CA TYR A 36 -12.51 -23.35 14.44
C TYR A 36 -12.05 -22.67 15.76
N SER A 37 -12.16 -21.35 15.95
CA SER A 37 -11.54 -20.64 17.09
C SER A 37 -12.29 -20.66 18.42
N THR A 38 -13.60 -20.89 18.48
CA THR A 38 -14.46 -21.22 19.66
C THR A 38 -15.92 -20.80 19.44
N GLU A 39 -16.86 -21.71 19.73
CA GLU A 39 -18.34 -21.54 19.78
C GLU A 39 -19.19 -21.45 18.49
N SER A 40 -18.75 -21.99 17.34
CA SER A 40 -19.69 -22.18 16.22
C SER A 40 -20.37 -23.55 16.26
N ILE A 41 -21.56 -23.59 16.87
CA ILE A 41 -22.49 -24.75 16.94
C ILE A 41 -22.98 -25.25 15.56
N VAL A 42 -22.56 -24.65 14.45
CA VAL A 42 -23.32 -24.76 13.19
C VAL A 42 -22.41 -25.21 12.06
N THR A 43 -22.21 -26.53 11.90
CA THR A 43 -22.47 -27.30 10.65
C THR A 43 -21.84 -28.69 10.57
N MET A 44 -20.93 -29.09 11.46
CA MET A 44 -20.38 -30.46 11.41
C MET A 44 -21.30 -31.43 12.16
N SER A 45 -22.01 -32.25 11.39
CA SER A 45 -22.94 -33.29 11.82
C SER A 45 -22.32 -34.26 12.85
N VAL A 46 -22.80 -34.18 14.10
CA VAL A 46 -23.07 -35.17 15.17
C VAL A 46 -22.19 -36.44 15.35
N GLU A 47 -21.16 -36.73 14.55
CA GLU A 47 -20.44 -38.02 14.65
C GLU A 47 -18.96 -37.91 15.01
N GLU A 48 -18.33 -36.73 14.92
CA GLU A 48 -16.93 -36.54 15.33
C GLU A 48 -16.75 -35.21 16.07
N GLU A 49 -16.86 -35.23 17.41
CA GLU A 49 -16.32 -34.16 18.25
C GLU A 49 -14.79 -34.21 18.12
N PHE A 50 -14.21 -33.40 17.23
CA PHE A 50 -12.78 -33.18 17.19
C PHE A 50 -12.28 -32.82 18.60
N SER A 51 -11.22 -33.48 19.07
CA SER A 51 -10.60 -33.10 20.33
C SER A 51 -10.08 -31.65 20.23
N GLU A 52 -9.96 -30.97 21.36
CA GLU A 52 -9.38 -29.62 21.39
C GLU A 52 -7.97 -29.58 20.78
N GLU A 53 -7.23 -30.69 20.86
CA GLU A 53 -5.92 -30.86 20.22
C GLU A 53 -6.03 -30.85 18.69
N GLN A 54 -6.98 -31.59 18.12
CA GLN A 54 -7.20 -31.64 16.66
C GLN A 54 -7.68 -30.31 16.10
N LYS A 55 -8.53 -29.58 16.84
CA LYS A 55 -8.95 -28.23 16.45
C LYS A 55 -7.78 -27.26 16.40
N GLN A 56 -6.87 -27.38 17.37
CA GLN A 56 -5.67 -26.55 17.40
C GLN A 56 -4.73 -26.87 16.24
N GLU A 57 -4.56 -28.15 15.90
CA GLU A 57 -3.77 -28.55 14.72
C GLU A 57 -4.32 -27.95 13.42
N ILE A 58 -5.65 -28.00 13.22
CA ILE A 58 -6.30 -27.39 12.05
C ILE A 58 -6.08 -25.87 12.02
N LEU A 59 -6.22 -25.19 13.15
CA LEU A 59 -5.97 -23.75 13.24
C LEU A 59 -4.52 -23.38 12.92
N ASP A 60 -3.57 -24.19 13.38
CA ASP A 60 -2.14 -23.98 13.12
C ASP A 60 -1.84 -24.15 11.62
N GLU A 61 -2.42 -25.16 10.96
CA GLU A 61 -2.32 -25.35 9.51
C GLU A 61 -2.91 -24.18 8.71
N ILE A 62 -4.09 -23.70 9.11
CA ILE A 62 -4.74 -22.52 8.51
C ILE A 62 -3.86 -21.27 8.65
N GLU A 63 -3.26 -21.06 9.83
CA GLU A 63 -2.35 -19.94 10.06
C GLU A 63 -1.08 -20.05 9.23
N GLU A 64 -0.47 -21.23 9.15
CA GLU A 64 0.72 -21.46 8.31
C GLU A 64 0.42 -21.19 6.83
N ALA A 65 -0.70 -21.70 6.31
CA ALA A 65 -1.12 -21.50 4.93
C ALA A 65 -1.40 -20.01 4.63
N TYR A 66 -2.12 -19.32 5.51
CA TYR A 66 -2.38 -17.89 5.35
C TYR A 66 -1.09 -17.07 5.39
N HIS A 67 -0.16 -17.37 6.31
CA HIS A 67 1.13 -16.70 6.38
C HIS A 67 1.97 -16.94 5.13
N ALA A 68 2.03 -18.18 4.64
CA ALA A 68 2.79 -18.52 3.44
C ALA A 68 2.22 -17.82 2.20
N LEU A 69 0.90 -17.84 2.01
CA LEU A 69 0.24 -17.13 0.92
C LEU A 69 0.41 -15.61 1.07
N THR A 70 0.28 -15.05 2.27
CA THR A 70 0.54 -13.63 2.53
C THR A 70 1.97 -13.25 2.12
N VAL A 71 2.97 -14.05 2.47
CA VAL A 71 4.37 -13.82 2.06
C VAL A 71 4.53 -13.96 0.54
N MET A 72 3.81 -14.86 -0.11
CA MET A 72 3.82 -15.00 -1.57
C MET A 72 3.20 -13.80 -2.29
N PHE A 73 2.03 -13.35 -1.86
CA PHE A 73 1.39 -12.14 -2.39
C PHE A 73 2.22 -10.88 -2.07
N ASN A 74 2.92 -10.88 -0.92
CA ASN A 74 3.85 -9.81 -0.54
C ASN A 74 5.20 -9.87 -1.27
N GLN A 75 5.59 -10.96 -1.93
CA GLN A 75 6.81 -11.00 -2.77
C GLN A 75 6.72 -10.09 -4.00
N GLU A 76 5.52 -9.68 -4.42
CA GLU A 76 5.30 -8.61 -5.42
C GLU A 76 5.18 -7.22 -4.77
N GLN A 77 5.25 -7.17 -3.43
CA GLN A 77 4.76 -6.07 -2.63
C GLN A 77 5.58 -5.84 -1.33
N GLU A 78 6.90 -5.88 -1.41
CA GLU A 78 7.77 -5.26 -0.39
C GLU A 78 8.62 -4.16 -1.03
N THR A 79 8.21 -2.90 -0.88
CA THR A 79 9.13 -1.79 -1.10
C THR A 79 9.99 -1.73 0.16
N THR A 80 11.25 -2.16 0.08
CA THR A 80 12.11 -2.08 1.26
C THR A 80 12.47 -0.62 1.54
N VAL A 81 12.72 -0.27 2.81
CA VAL A 81 13.16 1.08 3.21
C VAL A 81 14.44 1.49 2.45
N GLU A 82 15.28 0.50 2.12
CA GLU A 82 16.51 0.66 1.35
C GLU A 82 16.24 1.05 -0.13
N ASP A 83 15.20 0.48 -0.75
CA ASP A 83 14.83 0.78 -2.15
C ASP A 83 14.24 2.18 -2.31
N VAL A 84 13.50 2.64 -1.30
CA VAL A 84 12.98 4.02 -1.26
C VAL A 84 14.12 5.00 -1.04
N SER A 85 15.04 4.70 -0.12
CA SER A 85 16.23 5.52 0.15
C SER A 85 17.09 5.70 -1.10
N LYS A 86 17.36 4.61 -1.84
CA LYS A 86 18.09 4.66 -3.12
C LYS A 86 17.36 5.46 -4.18
N LEU A 87 16.04 5.26 -4.32
CA LEU A 87 15.25 6.05 -5.26
C LEU A 87 15.36 7.55 -4.95
N VAL A 88 15.20 7.94 -3.68
CA VAL A 88 15.25 9.35 -3.27
C VAL A 88 16.64 9.94 -3.50
N ALA A 89 17.71 9.15 -3.32
CA ALA A 89 19.08 9.58 -3.58
C ALA A 89 19.36 9.86 -5.08
N GLU A 90 18.65 9.17 -5.98
CA GLU A 90 18.75 9.39 -7.44
C GLU A 90 17.89 10.56 -7.94
N ILE A 91 16.93 11.03 -7.14
CA ILE A 91 16.09 12.18 -7.48
C ILE A 91 16.84 13.46 -7.14
N HIS A 92 17.36 14.13 -8.17
CA HIS A 92 18.05 15.42 -8.03
C HIS A 92 17.13 16.62 -8.29
N GLU A 93 15.95 16.40 -8.89
CA GLU A 93 14.94 17.43 -9.12
C GLU A 93 13.54 16.93 -8.75
N PHE A 94 12.76 17.75 -8.07
CA PHE A 94 11.42 17.42 -7.63
C PHE A 94 10.37 18.23 -8.40
N ASP A 95 9.63 17.55 -9.26
CA ASP A 95 8.39 18.03 -9.86
C ASP A 95 7.21 17.15 -9.44
N GLY A 96 6.03 17.43 -10.00
CA GLY A 96 4.83 16.63 -9.76
C GLY A 96 5.01 15.13 -10.02
N ALA A 97 5.70 14.77 -11.11
CA ALA A 97 5.90 13.37 -11.47
C ALA A 97 6.85 12.67 -10.49
N ALA A 98 7.92 13.35 -10.05
CA ALA A 98 8.83 12.83 -9.03
C ALA A 98 8.09 12.58 -7.70
N LEU A 99 7.26 13.51 -7.25
CA LEU A 99 6.47 13.37 -6.02
C LEU A 99 5.47 12.21 -6.12
N LYS A 100 4.78 12.09 -7.25
CA LYS A 100 3.89 10.97 -7.55
C LYS A 100 4.62 9.64 -7.47
N MET A 101 5.79 9.54 -8.11
CA MET A 101 6.60 8.32 -8.12
C MET A 101 7.02 7.91 -6.71
N VAL A 102 7.50 8.85 -5.89
CA VAL A 102 7.87 8.58 -4.49
C VAL A 102 6.65 8.13 -3.69
N ARG A 103 5.51 8.81 -3.83
CA ARG A 103 4.25 8.43 -3.16
C ARG A 103 3.83 7.00 -3.52
N GLU A 104 3.83 6.66 -4.81
CA GLU A 104 3.39 5.35 -5.29
C GLU A 104 4.35 4.24 -4.88
N LYS A 105 5.67 4.50 -4.86
CA LYS A 105 6.66 3.57 -4.30
C LYS A 105 6.44 3.32 -2.81
N LEU A 106 6.13 4.38 -2.07
CA LEU A 106 5.73 4.32 -0.66
C LEU A 106 4.31 3.76 -0.44
N ARG A 107 3.56 3.51 -1.52
CA ARG A 107 2.19 2.98 -1.54
C ARG A 107 1.15 3.81 -0.80
N PHE A 108 1.38 5.10 -0.71
CA PHE A 108 0.35 6.00 -0.23
C PHE A 108 -0.60 6.34 -1.36
N SER A 109 -1.90 6.29 -1.06
CA SER A 109 -2.92 6.89 -1.92
C SER A 109 -2.89 8.42 -1.76
N LEU A 110 -3.53 9.13 -2.68
CA LEU A 110 -3.75 10.57 -2.51
C LEU A 110 -4.64 10.89 -1.29
N ASP A 111 -5.49 9.94 -0.87
CA ASP A 111 -6.35 10.10 0.31
C ASP A 111 -5.51 10.06 1.60
N ASP A 112 -4.57 9.12 1.70
CA ASP A 112 -3.64 9.02 2.84
C ASP A 112 -2.85 10.33 3.05
N VAL A 113 -2.32 10.89 1.96
CA VAL A 113 -1.62 12.18 1.98
C VAL A 113 -2.58 13.30 2.40
N ALA A 114 -3.78 13.34 1.84
CA ALA A 114 -4.76 14.38 2.14
C ALA A 114 -5.19 14.37 3.61
N MET A 115 -5.45 13.19 4.17
CA MET A 115 -5.79 13.00 5.58
C MET A 115 -4.66 13.48 6.50
N SER A 116 -3.42 13.14 6.19
CA SER A 116 -2.26 13.51 7.03
C SER A 116 -1.89 15.00 6.92
N THR A 117 -1.86 15.53 5.69
CA THR A 117 -1.38 16.90 5.43
C THR A 117 -2.47 17.97 5.55
N ARG A 118 -3.74 17.56 5.58
CA ARG A 118 -4.94 18.43 5.46
C ARG A 118 -4.99 19.23 4.15
N VAL A 119 -4.19 18.86 3.16
CA VAL A 119 -4.27 19.41 1.80
C VAL A 119 -5.35 18.65 1.05
N GLN A 120 -6.29 19.37 0.42
CA GLN A 120 -7.35 18.71 -0.35
C GLN A 120 -6.75 17.86 -1.48
N GLN A 121 -7.29 16.65 -1.68
CA GLN A 121 -6.85 15.70 -2.70
C GLN A 121 -6.71 16.33 -4.10
N LYS A 122 -7.63 17.23 -4.46
CA LYS A 122 -7.60 17.98 -5.73
C LYS A 122 -6.31 18.77 -5.94
N HIS A 123 -5.75 19.37 -4.88
CA HIS A 123 -4.53 20.15 -4.96
C HIS A 123 -3.30 19.25 -5.06
N LEU A 124 -3.29 18.13 -4.32
CA LEU A 124 -2.25 17.11 -4.45
C LEU A 124 -2.20 16.52 -5.87
N LEU A 125 -3.36 16.23 -6.46
CA LEU A 125 -3.46 15.78 -7.84
C LEU A 125 -2.95 16.84 -8.83
N ASN A 126 -3.30 18.12 -8.64
CA ASN A 126 -2.77 19.20 -9.47
C ASN A 126 -1.26 19.37 -9.32
N ILE A 127 -0.72 19.16 -8.12
CA ILE A 127 0.73 19.17 -7.87
C ILE A 127 1.39 18.03 -8.67
N GLU A 128 0.88 16.80 -8.56
CA GLU A 128 1.44 15.64 -9.27
C GLU A 128 1.43 15.77 -10.78
N ASN A 129 0.38 16.41 -11.31
CA ASN A 129 0.23 16.63 -12.75
C ASN A 129 0.92 17.90 -13.25
N ASN A 130 1.61 18.66 -12.38
CA ASN A 130 2.12 19.99 -12.70
C ASN A 130 1.05 20.90 -13.34
N ASN A 131 -0.21 20.76 -12.90
CA ASN A 131 -1.33 21.55 -13.42
C ASN A 131 -1.33 22.95 -12.78
N TYR A 132 -0.29 23.72 -13.10
CA TYR A 132 -0.01 25.04 -12.57
C TYR A 132 -1.20 26.02 -12.63
N PRO A 133 -2.00 26.08 -13.72
CA PRO A 133 -3.19 26.95 -13.76
C PRO A 133 -4.25 26.65 -12.68
N ALA A 134 -4.32 25.40 -12.21
CA ALA A 134 -5.30 24.96 -11.21
C ALA A 134 -4.73 24.95 -9.78
N LEU A 135 -3.49 25.41 -9.61
CA LEU A 135 -2.87 25.59 -8.30
C LEU A 135 -3.17 26.98 -7.76
N PRO A 136 -3.26 27.13 -6.42
CA PRO A 136 -3.29 28.45 -5.81
C PRO A 136 -2.01 29.24 -6.06
N VAL A 137 -2.02 30.51 -5.66
CA VAL A 137 -0.84 31.37 -5.72
C VAL A 137 0.36 30.75 -5.01
N ALA A 138 1.58 31.07 -5.47
CA ALA A 138 2.82 30.40 -5.11
C ALA A 138 3.05 30.23 -3.59
N VAL A 139 2.62 31.20 -2.78
CA VAL A 139 2.75 31.13 -1.30
C VAL A 139 1.99 29.94 -0.71
N TYR A 140 0.76 29.68 -1.16
CA TYR A 140 -0.02 28.53 -0.69
C TYR A 140 0.48 27.23 -1.30
N THR A 141 0.82 27.24 -2.59
CA THR A 141 1.38 26.09 -3.27
C THR A 141 2.68 25.61 -2.61
N ARG A 142 3.53 26.55 -2.16
CA ARG A 142 4.72 26.23 -1.34
C ARG A 142 4.36 25.43 -0.10
N GLY A 143 3.37 25.89 0.67
CA GLY A 143 2.93 25.20 1.88
C GLY A 143 2.41 23.79 1.60
N PHE A 144 1.68 23.60 0.52
CA PHE A 144 1.17 22.28 0.12
C PHE A 144 2.30 21.33 -0.26
N VAL A 145 3.24 21.79 -1.09
CA VAL A 145 4.40 21.00 -1.52
C VAL A 145 5.28 20.66 -0.32
N MET A 146 5.51 21.58 0.61
CA MET A 146 6.27 21.29 1.84
C MET A 146 5.60 20.23 2.71
N ASN A 147 4.28 20.33 2.91
CA ASN A 147 3.55 19.33 3.71
C ASN A 147 3.56 17.96 3.03
N TYR A 148 3.47 17.93 1.71
CA TYR A 148 3.57 16.71 0.94
C TYR A 148 4.97 16.09 1.05
N ALA A 149 6.03 16.89 0.90
CA ALA A 149 7.41 16.44 1.07
C ALA A 149 7.66 15.85 2.47
N LYS A 150 7.17 16.52 3.53
CA LYS A 150 7.24 16.01 4.92
C LYS A 150 6.57 14.65 5.06
N PHE A 151 5.38 14.48 4.48
CA PHE A 151 4.67 13.22 4.51
C PHE A 151 5.46 12.09 3.83
N LEU A 152 6.10 12.39 2.71
CA LEU A 152 6.94 11.45 1.96
C LEU A 152 8.34 11.25 2.58
N SER A 153 8.62 11.82 3.75
CA SER A 153 9.94 11.80 4.41
C SER A 153 11.08 12.37 3.53
N LEU A 154 10.76 13.36 2.69
CA LEU A 154 11.70 14.10 1.86
C LEU A 154 12.10 15.41 2.56
N ASP A 155 13.20 16.03 2.12
CA ASP A 155 13.57 17.37 2.57
C ASP A 155 12.54 18.41 2.04
N PRO A 156 11.75 19.06 2.91
CA PRO A 156 10.67 19.93 2.46
C PRO A 156 11.14 21.19 1.75
N GLU A 157 12.32 21.70 2.11
CA GLU A 157 12.87 22.92 1.54
C GLU A 157 13.44 22.65 0.14
N VAL A 158 14.20 21.56 -0.01
CA VAL A 158 14.75 21.14 -1.32
C VAL A 158 13.62 20.87 -2.32
N VAL A 159 12.61 20.10 -1.89
CA VAL A 159 11.47 19.75 -2.73
C VAL A 159 10.67 20.99 -3.13
N ALA A 160 10.33 21.84 -2.17
CA ALA A 160 9.55 23.04 -2.45
C ALA A 160 10.30 24.01 -3.37
N GLN A 161 11.61 24.19 -3.16
CA GLN A 161 12.44 25.02 -4.01
C GLN A 161 12.44 24.50 -5.45
N SER A 162 12.76 23.22 -5.65
CA SER A 162 12.83 22.60 -6.98
C SER A 162 11.48 22.67 -7.73
N TYR A 163 10.38 22.40 -7.03
CA TYR A 163 9.03 22.47 -7.62
C TYR A 163 8.65 23.91 -7.99
N LEU A 164 8.90 24.88 -7.12
CA LEU A 164 8.51 26.28 -7.33
C LEU A 164 9.33 26.97 -8.41
N GLU A 165 10.59 26.57 -8.64
CA GLU A 165 11.36 27.06 -9.77
C GLU A 165 10.69 26.74 -11.10
N LYS A 166 10.13 25.53 -11.24
CA LYS A 166 9.39 25.11 -12.43
C LYS A 166 8.06 25.85 -12.55
N PHE A 167 7.32 26.00 -11.44
CA PHE A 167 6.08 26.77 -11.42
C PHE A 167 6.31 28.25 -11.78
N LYS A 168 7.41 28.84 -11.31
CA LYS A 168 7.80 30.22 -11.64
C LYS A 168 8.13 30.37 -13.13
N LYS A 169 8.95 29.49 -13.70
CA LYS A 169 9.26 29.51 -15.15
C LYS A 169 7.99 29.46 -15.99
N TRP A 170 7.07 28.55 -15.65
CA TRP A 170 5.79 28.47 -16.31
C TRP A 170 4.98 29.78 -16.21
N SER A 171 4.97 30.40 -15.03
CA SER A 171 4.24 31.66 -14.80
C SER A 171 4.82 32.83 -15.61
N GLU A 172 6.14 32.89 -15.75
CA GLU A 172 6.84 33.89 -16.56
C GLU A 172 6.59 33.70 -18.06
N GLU A 173 6.52 32.46 -18.53
CA GLU A 173 6.25 32.11 -19.93
C GLU A 173 4.78 32.32 -20.34
N ASN A 174 3.84 32.16 -19.40
CA ASN A 174 2.40 32.15 -19.68
C ASN A 174 1.67 33.41 -19.16
N GLY A 175 2.41 34.39 -18.63
CA GLY A 175 1.91 35.75 -18.36
C GLY A 175 0.61 35.81 -17.55
N SER A 176 0.57 35.14 -16.39
CA SER A 176 -0.53 35.29 -15.41
C SER A 176 -0.28 36.43 -14.44
#